data_AF-A0A4Y9ZKY7-F1
#
_entry.id   AF-A0A4Y9ZKY7-F1
#
_cell.length_a   1.000
_cell.length_b   1.000
_cell.length_c   1.000
_cell.angle_alpha   90.00
_cell.angle_beta   90.00
_cell.angle_gamma   90.00
#
_symmetry.space_group_name_H-M   'P 1'
#
loop_
_entity.id
_entity.type
_entity.pdbx_description
1 polymer ?
#
loop_
_entity_poly.entity_id
_entity_poly.type
_entity_poly.pdbx_seq_one_letter_code
_entity_poly.pdbx_strand_id
1 'polypeptide(L)'
;MPDPRTKKRDRLLQKYGETCIAHHEWKLVDNQLVLLYALQAVKTVSDIWIEYSIGLNGFLPVHELEENWGPKWRMNISGIKTEWSCRKPVIAIITELVDKPRWSIDLTLRFLQTAYKSYSARGFYEYIKKAKNRREVIERSNSFP
;
A
#
# COMPACT_ATOMS: atom_id res chain seq x y z
N MET A 1 -24.41 3.52 -23.62
CA MET A 1 -23.38 2.60 -23.08
C MET A 1 -22.42 3.42 -22.23
N PRO A 2 -21.96 2.92 -21.06
CA PRO A 2 -20.89 3.58 -20.31
C PRO A 2 -19.62 3.60 -21.15
N ASP A 3 -18.89 4.71 -21.15
CA ASP A 3 -17.62 4.83 -21.86
C ASP A 3 -16.62 3.81 -21.28
N PRO A 4 -16.12 2.85 -22.07
CA PRO A 4 -15.20 1.81 -21.57
C PRO A 4 -13.93 2.41 -20.95
N ARG A 5 -13.58 3.65 -21.33
CA ARG A 5 -12.43 4.39 -20.81
C ARG A 5 -12.63 4.82 -19.36
N THR A 6 -13.86 5.08 -18.90
CA THR A 6 -14.17 5.54 -17.54
C THR A 6 -14.63 4.44 -16.60
N LYS A 7 -14.91 3.23 -17.12
CA LYS A 7 -15.47 2.10 -16.36
C LYS A 7 -14.77 1.82 -15.02
N LYS A 8 -13.44 1.93 -14.96
CA LYS A 8 -12.65 1.72 -13.72
C LYS A 8 -12.89 2.84 -12.70
N ARG A 9 -12.84 4.10 -13.16
CA ARG A 9 -13.17 5.27 -12.33
C ARG A 9 -14.59 5.17 -11.77
N ASP A 10 -15.56 4.85 -12.62
CA ASP A 10 -16.98 4.85 -12.22
C ASP A 10 -17.25 3.75 -11.16
N ARG A 11 -16.56 2.61 -11.23
CA ARG A 11 -16.58 1.58 -10.17
C ARG A 11 -16.00 2.08 -8.86
N LEU A 12 -14.85 2.75 -8.90
CA LEU A 12 -14.22 3.33 -7.71
C LEU A 12 -15.07 4.45 -7.13
N LEU A 13 -15.72 5.24 -7.97
CA LEU A 13 -16.67 6.29 -7.57
C LEU A 13 -17.84 5.70 -6.79
N GLN A 14 -18.43 4.61 -7.28
CA GLN A 14 -19.49 3.91 -6.56
C GLN A 14 -19.02 3.35 -5.22
N LYS A 15 -17.77 2.87 -5.14
CA LYS A 15 -17.22 2.23 -3.93
C LYS A 15 -16.74 3.22 -2.86
N TYR A 16 -16.09 4.31 -3.26
CA TYR A 16 -15.41 5.24 -2.35
C TYR A 16 -16.04 6.64 -2.30
N GLY A 17 -17.01 6.92 -3.16
CA GLY A 17 -17.74 8.18 -3.20
C GLY A 17 -16.99 9.32 -3.92
N GLU A 18 -17.74 10.38 -4.23
CA GLU A 18 -17.26 11.53 -5.00
C GLU A 18 -16.08 12.24 -4.35
N THR A 19 -16.14 12.47 -3.03
CA THR A 19 -15.09 13.18 -2.30
C THR A 19 -13.74 12.49 -2.46
N CYS A 20 -13.68 11.16 -2.35
CA CYS A 20 -12.43 10.41 -2.51
C CYS A 20 -11.91 10.52 -3.95
N ILE A 21 -12.78 10.36 -4.96
CA ILE A 21 -12.39 10.42 -6.37
C ILE A 21 -11.90 11.81 -6.78
N ALA A 22 -12.48 12.87 -6.21
CA ALA A 22 -12.12 14.25 -6.49
C ALA A 22 -10.70 14.62 -5.99
N HIS A 23 -10.11 13.85 -5.08
CA HIS A 23 -8.72 14.06 -4.63
C HIS A 23 -7.68 13.71 -5.70
N HIS A 24 -8.09 13.05 -6.79
CA HIS A 24 -7.15 12.54 -7.78
C HIS A 24 -7.31 13.22 -9.12
N GLU A 25 -6.18 13.51 -9.75
CA GLU A 25 -6.13 13.84 -11.15
C GLU A 25 -6.25 12.57 -12.00
N TRP A 26 -6.92 12.66 -13.14
CA TRP A 26 -7.14 11.55 -14.06
C TRP A 26 -6.58 11.89 -15.43
N LYS A 27 -5.81 10.97 -16.01
CA LYS A 27 -5.17 11.15 -17.32
C LYS A 27 -5.57 10.03 -18.26
N LEU A 28 -5.85 10.38 -19.51
CA LEU A 28 -6.08 9.39 -20.56
C LEU A 28 -4.73 8.85 -21.06
N VAL A 29 -4.51 7.55 -20.92
CA VAL A 29 -3.28 6.83 -21.30
C VAL A 29 -3.68 5.54 -22.00
N ASP A 30 -3.17 5.29 -23.21
CA ASP A 30 -3.50 4.10 -24.01
C ASP A 30 -5.02 3.86 -24.13
N ASN A 31 -5.79 4.92 -24.34
CA ASN A 31 -7.25 4.88 -24.40
C ASN A 31 -7.91 4.33 -23.11
N GLN A 32 -7.26 4.49 -21.95
CA GLN A 32 -7.83 4.20 -20.63
C GLN A 32 -7.64 5.39 -19.71
N LEU A 33 -8.65 5.70 -18.90
CA LEU A 33 -8.51 6.71 -17.87
C LEU A 33 -7.73 6.09 -16.70
N VAL A 34 -6.58 6.69 -16.39
CA VAL A 34 -5.65 6.25 -15.34
C VAL A 34 -5.56 7.35 -14.30
N LEU A 35 -5.62 6.95 -13.05
CA LEU A 35 -5.47 7.84 -11.91
C LEU A 35 -3.99 8.21 -11.72
N LEU A 36 -3.72 9.51 -11.53
CA LEU A 36 -2.41 9.99 -11.10
C LEU A 36 -2.36 10.01 -9.57
N TYR A 37 -1.56 9.11 -9.00
CA TYR A 37 -1.46 8.98 -7.55
C TYR A 37 -0.15 9.57 -7.02
N ALA A 38 -0.27 10.48 -6.05
CA ALA A 38 0.86 10.89 -5.23
C ALA A 38 0.91 9.98 -3.99
N LEU A 39 1.96 9.17 -3.88
CA LEU A 39 2.18 8.38 -2.66
C LEU A 39 2.29 9.31 -1.45
N GLN A 40 1.52 9.01 -0.42
CA GLN A 40 1.37 9.88 0.75
C GLN A 40 2.63 9.85 1.61
N ALA A 41 2.87 10.92 2.37
CA ALA A 41 3.97 10.94 3.33
C ALA A 41 3.67 10.00 4.50
N VAL A 42 4.43 8.91 4.61
CA VAL A 42 4.28 7.88 5.66
C VAL A 42 5.42 7.99 6.67
N LYS A 43 5.12 7.85 7.96
CA LYS A 43 6.12 7.88 9.04
C LYS A 43 6.37 6.49 9.59
N THR A 44 5.31 5.68 9.69
CA THR A 44 5.33 4.37 10.33
C THR A 44 5.04 3.23 9.34
N VAL A 45 5.36 2.00 9.75
CA VAL A 45 4.98 0.79 9.02
C VAL A 45 3.45 0.66 8.90
N SER A 46 2.72 1.10 9.93
CA SER A 46 1.26 1.10 9.91
C SER A 46 0.70 2.06 8.86
N ASP A 47 1.31 3.23 8.69
CA ASP A 47 0.88 4.19 7.66
C ASP A 47 0.98 3.58 6.26
N ILE A 48 2.06 2.82 5.98
CA ILE A 48 2.21 2.09 4.71
C ILE A 48 1.03 1.13 4.50
N TRP A 49 0.67 0.36 5.53
CA TRP A 49 -0.42 -0.59 5.43
C TRP A 49 -1.78 0.09 5.25
N ILE A 50 -2.03 1.16 6.01
CA ILE A 50 -3.28 1.93 5.93
C ILE A 50 -3.44 2.50 4.53
N GLU A 51 -2.40 3.14 3.99
CA GLU A 51 -2.42 3.67 2.61
C GLU A 51 -2.63 2.57 1.56
N TYR A 52 -2.06 1.38 1.77
CA TYR A 52 -2.25 0.26 0.84
C TYR A 52 -3.67 -0.33 0.89
N SER A 53 -4.20 -0.54 2.09
CA SER A 53 -5.42 -1.32 2.32
C SER A 53 -6.71 -0.49 2.33
N ILE A 54 -6.69 0.68 2.99
CA ILE A 54 -7.88 1.52 3.21
C ILE A 54 -7.78 2.83 2.42
N GLY A 55 -6.56 3.34 2.26
CA GLY A 55 -6.29 4.69 1.78
C GLY A 55 -5.91 5.60 2.94
N LEU A 56 -5.20 6.68 2.63
CA LEU A 56 -4.68 7.63 3.62
C LEU A 56 -4.98 9.06 3.18
N ASN A 57 -5.36 9.94 4.11
CA ASN A 57 -5.69 11.35 3.84
C ASN A 57 -6.80 11.56 2.79
N GLY A 58 -7.80 10.66 2.74
CA GLY A 58 -8.89 10.74 1.76
C GLY A 58 -8.53 10.23 0.35
N PHE A 59 -7.30 9.79 0.13
CA PHE A 59 -6.86 9.16 -1.11
C PHE A 59 -7.32 7.70 -1.17
N LEU A 60 -7.45 7.19 -2.39
CA LEU A 60 -7.77 5.77 -2.64
C LEU A 60 -6.68 4.85 -2.07
N PRO A 61 -7.05 3.62 -1.68
CA PRO A 61 -6.08 2.62 -1.27
C PRO A 61 -5.22 2.15 -2.44
N VAL A 62 -3.92 1.98 -2.22
CA VAL A 62 -2.97 1.61 -3.29
C VAL A 62 -3.23 0.21 -3.86
N HIS A 63 -3.85 -0.72 -3.11
CA HIS A 63 -4.20 -2.04 -3.67
C HIS A 63 -5.17 -1.93 -4.86
N GLU A 64 -6.14 -1.01 -4.81
CA GLU A 64 -7.05 -0.75 -5.94
C GLU A 64 -6.28 -0.29 -7.17
N LEU A 65 -5.21 0.48 -6.98
CA LEU A 65 -4.40 0.98 -8.08
C LEU A 65 -3.62 -0.16 -8.75
N GLU A 66 -3.01 -1.04 -7.93
CA GLU A 66 -2.36 -2.26 -8.41
C GLU A 66 -3.33 -3.16 -9.17
N GLU A 67 -4.53 -3.40 -8.64
CA GLU A 67 -5.51 -4.29 -9.25
C GLU A 67 -6.10 -3.74 -10.55
N ASN A 68 -6.41 -2.43 -10.57
CA ASN A 68 -7.07 -1.82 -11.73
C ASN A 68 -6.09 -1.47 -12.85
N TRP A 69 -4.85 -1.08 -12.55
CA TRP A 69 -3.90 -0.59 -13.57
C TRP A 69 -2.52 -1.25 -13.53
N GLY A 70 -2.22 -2.10 -12.54
CA GLY A 70 -0.92 -2.75 -12.43
C GLY A 70 0.22 -1.73 -12.47
N PRO A 71 1.31 -1.97 -13.21
CA PRO A 71 2.40 -1.00 -13.28
C PRO A 71 2.06 0.37 -13.88
N LYS A 72 0.93 0.51 -14.58
CA LYS A 72 0.61 1.74 -15.33
C LYS A 72 0.26 2.93 -14.43
N TRP A 73 -0.33 2.72 -13.25
CA TRP A 73 -0.67 3.85 -12.35
C TRP A 73 0.58 4.61 -11.86
N ARG A 74 1.76 4.00 -11.90
CA ARG A 74 3.03 4.66 -11.54
C ARG A 74 3.57 5.58 -12.64
N MET A 75 3.01 5.54 -13.86
CA MET A 75 3.28 6.49 -14.94
C MET A 75 4.76 6.69 -15.30
N ASN A 76 5.61 5.70 -15.04
CA ASN A 76 7.07 5.79 -15.16
C ASN A 76 7.73 6.92 -14.34
N ILE A 77 7.04 7.48 -13.34
CA ILE A 77 7.57 8.51 -12.46
C ILE A 77 8.58 7.87 -11.49
N SER A 78 9.83 8.33 -11.53
CA SER A 78 10.95 7.74 -10.78
C SER A 78 10.70 7.75 -9.26
N GLY A 79 10.23 8.88 -8.71
CA GLY A 79 9.92 9.00 -7.29
C GLY A 79 8.89 7.99 -6.81
N ILE A 80 7.79 7.82 -7.57
CA ILE A 80 6.74 6.84 -7.25
C ILE A 80 7.28 5.42 -7.34
N LYS A 81 8.08 5.10 -8.38
CA LYS A 81 8.69 3.78 -8.53
C LYS A 81 9.58 3.44 -7.35
N THR A 82 10.44 4.37 -6.93
CA THR A 82 11.34 4.17 -5.79
C THR A 82 10.55 3.96 -4.51
N GLU A 83 9.61 4.84 -4.19
CA GLU A 83 8.80 4.71 -2.96
C GLU A 83 7.97 3.42 -2.95
N TRP A 84 7.36 3.06 -4.07
CA TRP A 84 6.63 1.80 -4.20
C TRP A 84 7.54 0.58 -4.00
N SER A 85 8.76 0.61 -4.55
CA SER A 85 9.73 -0.48 -4.38
C SER A 85 10.14 -0.69 -2.92
N CYS A 86 10.07 0.37 -2.10
CA CYS A 86 10.36 0.30 -0.67
C CYS A 86 9.17 -0.19 0.16
N ARG A 87 7.95 0.20 -0.24
CA ARG A 87 6.72 -0.19 0.48
C ARG A 87 6.31 -1.63 0.22
N LYS A 88 6.54 -2.14 -0.99
CA LYS A 88 6.12 -3.48 -1.39
C LYS A 88 6.68 -4.60 -0.48
N PRO A 89 7.97 -4.61 -0.08
CA PRO A 89 8.49 -5.58 0.87
C PRO A 89 7.86 -5.49 2.27
N VAL A 90 7.54 -4.27 2.72
CA VAL A 90 6.89 -4.05 4.02
C VAL A 90 5.47 -4.62 3.99
N ILE A 91 4.71 -4.32 2.93
CA ILE A 91 3.37 -4.88 2.69
C ILE A 91 3.43 -6.41 2.66
N ALA A 92 4.41 -6.99 1.96
CA ALA A 92 4.58 -8.44 1.87
C ALA A 92 4.82 -9.12 3.24
N ILE A 93 5.58 -8.48 4.14
CA ILE A 93 5.74 -8.98 5.52
C ILE A 93 4.41 -8.92 6.27
N ILE A 94 3.65 -7.83 6.14
CA ILE A 94 2.37 -7.69 6.83
C ILE A 94 1.40 -8.76 6.35
N THR A 95 1.30 -8.96 5.03
CA THR A 95 0.49 -10.04 4.44
C THR A 95 0.91 -11.42 4.97
N GLU A 96 2.21 -11.73 4.93
CA GLU A 96 2.73 -13.00 5.45
C GLU A 96 2.43 -13.21 6.93
N LEU A 97 2.47 -12.15 7.74
CA LEU A 97 2.12 -12.21 9.16
C LEU A 97 0.62 -12.43 9.36
N VAL A 98 -0.24 -11.75 8.59
CA VAL A 98 -1.70 -11.91 8.66
C VAL A 98 -2.14 -13.31 8.21
N ASP A 99 -1.43 -13.92 7.25
CA ASP A 99 -1.72 -15.27 6.77
C ASP A 99 -1.36 -16.37 7.79
N LYS A 100 -0.69 -16.02 8.90
CA LYS A 100 -0.37 -16.97 9.96
C LYS A 100 -1.63 -17.35 10.75
N PRO A 101 -1.74 -18.60 11.23
CA PRO A 101 -2.83 -19.00 12.10
C PRO A 101 -2.92 -18.11 13.34
N ARG A 102 -4.13 -17.62 13.64
CA ARG A 102 -4.44 -16.74 14.79
C ARG A 102 -3.83 -15.34 14.72
N TRP A 103 -3.28 -14.94 13.58
CA TRP A 103 -2.88 -13.56 13.35
C TRP A 103 -4.03 -12.77 12.72
N SER A 104 -4.31 -11.61 13.29
CA SER A 104 -5.20 -10.61 12.69
C SER A 104 -4.38 -9.41 12.24
N ILE A 105 -4.97 -8.57 11.40
CA ILE A 105 -4.29 -7.33 11.00
C ILE A 105 -3.95 -6.45 12.21
N ASP A 106 -4.84 -6.35 13.19
CA ASP A 106 -4.60 -5.58 14.42
C ASP A 106 -3.43 -6.14 15.23
N LEU A 107 -3.33 -7.48 15.32
CA LEU A 107 -2.23 -8.13 16.00
C LEU A 107 -0.91 -7.90 15.26
N THR A 108 -0.91 -8.03 13.93
CA THR A 108 0.24 -7.76 13.06
C THR A 108 0.75 -6.32 13.24
N LEU A 109 -0.14 -5.34 13.17
CA LEU A 109 0.23 -3.94 13.32
C LEU A 109 0.74 -3.66 14.74
N ARG A 110 0.10 -4.22 15.77
CA ARG A 110 0.56 -4.10 17.17
C ARG A 110 1.95 -4.71 17.37
N PHE A 111 2.21 -5.89 16.81
CA PHE A 111 3.52 -6.53 16.83
C PHE A 111 4.58 -5.62 16.21
N LEU A 112 4.34 -5.12 15.00
CA LEU A 112 5.30 -4.29 14.29
C LEU A 112 5.53 -2.95 15.02
N GLN A 113 4.47 -2.32 15.52
CA GLN A 113 4.56 -1.11 16.32
C GLN A 113 5.31 -1.32 17.64
N THR A 114 5.23 -2.51 18.24
CA THR A 114 5.89 -2.79 19.53
C THR A 114 7.34 -3.18 19.33
N ALA A 115 7.60 -4.16 18.48
CA ALA A 115 8.91 -4.76 18.27
C ALA A 115 9.85 -3.89 17.42
N TYR A 116 9.29 -3.05 16.54
CA TYR A 116 10.03 -2.22 15.59
C TYR A 116 9.71 -0.72 15.74
N LYS A 117 9.25 -0.28 16.92
CA LYS A 117 8.87 1.11 17.21
C LYS A 117 9.93 2.17 16.86
N SER A 118 11.21 1.79 16.93
CA SER A 118 12.34 2.69 16.66
C SER A 118 12.58 2.93 15.17
N TYR A 119 11.96 2.14 14.30
CA TYR A 119 12.15 2.26 12.86
C TYR A 119 11.11 3.19 12.26
N SER A 120 11.58 4.13 11.44
CA SER A 120 10.70 4.79 10.47
C SER A 120 10.27 3.78 9.39
N ALA A 121 9.22 4.11 8.64
CA ALA A 121 8.79 3.36 7.47
C ALA A 121 9.97 2.97 6.54
N ARG A 122 10.82 3.95 6.20
CA ARG A 122 12.00 3.73 5.37
C ARG A 122 13.08 2.92 6.08
N GLY A 123 13.35 3.22 7.36
CA GLY A 123 14.32 2.49 8.16
C GLY A 123 13.97 1.01 8.29
N PHE A 124 12.69 0.70 8.46
CA PHE A 124 12.20 -0.67 8.51
C PHE A 124 12.41 -1.39 7.19
N TYR A 125 12.09 -0.74 6.05
CA TYR A 125 12.40 -1.27 4.71
C TYR A 125 13.89 -1.62 4.58
N GLU A 126 14.80 -0.70 4.91
CA GLU A 126 16.25 -0.94 4.78
C GLU A 126 16.71 -2.09 5.68
N TYR A 127 16.10 -2.23 6.87
CA TYR A 127 16.34 -3.35 7.76
C TYR A 127 15.88 -4.69 7.14
N ILE A 128 14.65 -4.79 6.64
CA ILE A 128 14.09 -6.04 6.12
C ILE A 128 14.55 -6.39 4.70
N LYS A 129 15.19 -5.45 3.98
CA LYS A 129 15.77 -5.69 2.64
C LYS A 129 16.75 -6.85 2.65
N LYS A 130 17.41 -7.12 3.78
CA LYS A 130 18.24 -8.31 3.99
C LYS A 130 17.36 -9.51 4.33
N ALA A 131 17.47 -10.59 3.55
CA ALA A 131 16.65 -11.80 3.72
C ALA A 131 16.75 -12.43 5.12
N LYS A 132 17.92 -12.33 5.79
CA LYS A 132 18.09 -12.76 7.19
C LYS A 132 17.15 -12.00 8.13
N ASN A 133 17.10 -10.67 7.99
CA ASN A 133 16.31 -9.80 8.86
C ASN A 133 14.81 -9.98 8.61
N ARG A 134 14.40 -10.20 7.34
CA ARG A 134 13.01 -10.58 7.03
C ARG A 134 12.59 -11.85 7.76
N ARG A 135 13.43 -12.89 7.76
CA ARG A 135 13.16 -14.14 8.50
C ARG A 135 13.09 -13.90 10.00
N GLU A 136 14.00 -13.10 10.55
CA GLU A 136 14.00 -12.72 11.97
C GLU A 136 12.68 -12.06 12.39
N VAL A 137 12.08 -11.21 11.55
CA VAL A 137 10.76 -10.62 11.83
C VAL A 137 9.69 -11.69 11.98
N ILE A 138 9.65 -12.66 11.05
CA ILE A 138 8.68 -13.76 11.08
C ILE A 138 8.92 -14.69 12.27
N GLU A 139 10.18 -14.99 12.59
CA GLU A 139 10.53 -15.81 13.75
C GLU A 139 10.16 -15.13 15.07
N ARG A 140 10.51 -13.86 15.22
CA ARG A 140 10.21 -13.06 16.43
C ARG A 140 8.71 -12.93 16.68
N SER A 141 7.92 -12.90 15.62
CA SER A 141 6.47 -12.88 15.72
C SER A 141 5.92 -14.13 16.44
N ASN A 142 6.56 -15.30 16.35
CA ASN A 142 6.10 -16.52 17.04
C ASN A 142 6.12 -16.41 18.57
N SER A 143 6.92 -15.50 19.11
CA SER A 143 7.04 -15.25 20.55
C SER A 143 6.28 -14.00 20.99
N PHE A 144 5.52 -13.37 20.09
CA PHE A 144 4.73 -12.18 20.43
C PHE A 144 3.44 -12.60 21.15
N PRO A 145 3.17 -12.06 22.35
CA PRO A 145 2.00 -12.42 23.14
C PRO A 145 0.68 -11.89 22.57
#